data_AF-A0A2S9XVQ1-F1
#
_entry.id   AF-A0A2S9XVQ1-F1
#
_cell.length_a   1.000
_cell.length_b   1.000
_cell.length_c   1.000
_cell.angle_alpha   90.00
_cell.angle_beta   90.00
_cell.angle_gamma   90.00
#
_symmetry.space_group_name_H-M   'P 1'
#
loop_
_entity.id
_entity.type
_entity.pdbx_description
1 polymer ?
#
loop_
_entity_poly.entity_id
_entity_poly.type
_entity_poly.pdbx_seq_one_letter_code
_entity_poly.pdbx_strand_id
1 'polypeptide(L)'
;MRHCLVPTLALALLCMASVGCGPHGETGVPEGQDKPWAELDESERMQHMGAVVMPRMQAVFQGHDPKRFANFGCATCHGGGSANGDFTMPNPALPTLDASNLYKKHRKESPEMTKLMWKEVEPAMGESLALTYGLGDAQFTCANCHIVENAD
;
A
#
# COMPACT_ATOMS: atom_id res chain seq x y z
N MET A 1 -51.30 44.07 7.66
CA MET A 1 -50.87 43.65 9.01
C MET A 1 -51.00 42.14 9.13
N ARG A 2 -49.98 41.50 9.70
CA ARG A 2 -49.97 40.14 10.29
C ARG A 2 -50.03 38.91 9.38
N HIS A 3 -48.84 38.30 9.31
CA HIS A 3 -48.41 36.91 9.14
C HIS A 3 -49.37 35.78 9.49
N CYS A 4 -49.16 34.63 8.83
CA CYS A 4 -49.09 33.23 9.33
C CYS A 4 -49.48 32.30 8.15
N LEU A 5 -48.89 31.15 7.84
CA LEU A 5 -47.90 30.25 8.43
C LEU A 5 -47.62 29.21 7.32
N VAL A 6 -46.36 28.91 7.00
CA VAL A 6 -46.00 27.64 6.32
C VAL A 6 -44.79 27.08 7.06
N PRO A 7 -44.92 25.97 7.80
CA PRO A 7 -43.78 25.31 8.41
C PRO A 7 -43.24 24.29 7.41
N THR A 8 -42.19 24.65 6.67
CA THR A 8 -41.41 23.63 5.94
C THR A 8 -40.35 23.10 6.90
N LEU A 9 -40.66 21.94 7.49
CA LEU A 9 -39.76 21.17 8.33
C LEU A 9 -38.63 20.63 7.42
N ALA A 10 -37.52 21.36 7.34
CA ALA A 10 -36.30 20.90 6.69
C ALA A 10 -35.62 19.88 7.63
N LEU A 11 -35.92 18.59 7.40
CA LEU A 11 -35.21 17.49 8.04
C LEU A 11 -33.79 17.44 7.46
N ALA A 12 -32.83 17.91 8.24
CA ALA A 12 -31.41 17.86 7.90
C ALA A 12 -30.98 16.39 7.75
N LEU A 13 -30.58 16.00 6.54
CA LEU A 13 -29.83 14.77 6.32
C LEU A 13 -28.47 14.91 7.01
N LEU A 14 -28.35 14.29 8.17
CA LEU A 14 -27.10 14.03 8.85
C LEU A 14 -26.41 12.86 8.12
N CYS A 15 -25.61 13.14 7.10
CA CYS A 15 -24.65 12.17 6.57
C CYS A 15 -23.59 11.91 7.65
N MET A 16 -23.80 10.87 8.46
CA MET A 16 -22.75 10.28 9.28
C MET A 16 -21.68 9.72 8.33
N ALA A 17 -20.63 10.50 8.10
CA ALA A 17 -19.38 9.98 7.56
C ALA A 17 -18.79 9.03 8.61
N SER A 18 -19.08 7.74 8.46
CA SER A 18 -18.40 6.68 9.18
C SER A 18 -16.93 6.70 8.79
N VAL A 19 -16.09 7.25 9.66
CA VAL A 19 -14.65 6.99 9.68
C VAL A 19 -14.48 5.51 10.05
N GLY A 20 -14.57 4.64 9.05
CA GLY A 20 -14.25 3.23 9.19
C GLY A 20 -12.73 3.03 9.10
N CYS A 21 -12.16 2.20 9.97
CA CYS A 21 -10.81 1.62 9.82
C CYS A 21 -10.81 0.59 8.67
N GLY A 22 -11.24 1.00 7.48
CA GLY A 22 -11.24 0.16 6.28
C GLY A 22 -9.96 0.30 5.47
N PRO A 23 -9.82 -0.50 4.41
CA PRO A 23 -8.75 -0.32 3.45
C PRO A 23 -8.86 1.06 2.78
N HIS A 24 -7.72 1.69 2.52
CA HIS A 24 -7.57 2.99 1.86
C HIS A 24 -7.24 2.79 0.38
N GLY A 25 -7.30 3.87 -0.41
CA GLY A 25 -6.97 3.83 -1.83
C GLY A 25 -8.17 3.49 -2.72
N GLU A 26 -7.93 3.49 -4.03
CA GLU A 26 -8.94 3.37 -5.07
C GLU A 26 -8.57 2.20 -5.98
N THR A 27 -9.55 1.37 -6.35
CA THR A 27 -9.34 0.34 -7.38
C THR A 27 -9.51 0.95 -8.76
N GLY A 28 -8.67 0.55 -9.71
CA GLY A 28 -8.76 1.08 -11.07
C GLY A 28 -7.69 0.58 -12.02
N VAL A 29 -7.38 1.41 -13.01
CA VAL A 29 -6.31 1.17 -13.98
C VAL A 29 -5.07 1.93 -13.52
N PRO A 30 -3.93 1.25 -13.32
CA PRO A 30 -2.68 1.93 -12.96
C PRO A 30 -2.26 2.97 -13.99
N GLU A 31 -1.52 3.99 -13.55
CA GLU A 31 -0.97 5.01 -14.44
C GLU A 31 -0.17 4.37 -15.60
N GLY A 32 -0.45 4.80 -16.83
CA GLY A 32 0.24 4.31 -18.01
C GLY A 32 -0.18 2.90 -18.48
N GLN A 33 -1.26 2.34 -17.91
CA GLN A 33 -1.85 1.07 -18.34
C GLN A 33 -3.24 1.28 -18.96
N ASP A 34 -3.70 0.29 -19.73
CA ASP A 34 -5.04 0.29 -20.34
C ASP A 34 -6.04 -0.62 -19.60
N LYS A 35 -5.57 -1.45 -18.67
CA LYS A 35 -6.39 -2.41 -17.92
C LYS A 35 -5.95 -2.52 -16.45
N PRO A 36 -6.82 -3.01 -15.55
CA PRO A 36 -6.51 -3.15 -14.13
C PRO A 36 -5.29 -4.03 -13.86
N TRP A 37 -4.60 -3.79 -12.75
CA TRP A 37 -3.40 -4.54 -12.34
C TRP A 37 -3.57 -6.08 -12.40
N ALA A 38 -4.73 -6.57 -11.97
CA ALA A 38 -5.05 -8.00 -11.96
C ALA A 38 -5.06 -8.63 -13.38
N GLU A 39 -5.31 -7.82 -14.42
CA GLU A 39 -5.43 -8.25 -15.82
C GLU A 39 -4.14 -8.04 -16.62
N LEU A 40 -3.15 -7.34 -16.06
CA LEU A 40 -1.82 -7.22 -16.67
C LEU A 40 -1.13 -8.58 -16.72
N ASP A 41 -0.54 -8.89 -17.88
CA ASP A 41 0.36 -10.02 -18.06
C ASP A 41 1.74 -9.73 -17.44
N GLU A 42 2.62 -10.73 -17.46
CA GLU A 42 3.94 -10.62 -16.85
C GLU A 42 4.80 -9.49 -17.47
N SER A 43 4.74 -9.32 -18.79
CA SER A 43 5.51 -8.31 -19.51
C SER A 43 5.00 -6.91 -19.18
N GLU A 44 3.69 -6.72 -19.16
CA GLU A 44 3.05 -5.45 -18.78
C GLU A 44 3.36 -5.10 -17.32
N ARG A 45 3.28 -6.08 -16.41
CA ARG A 45 3.65 -5.89 -14.99
C ARG A 45 5.12 -5.51 -14.85
N MET A 46 6.03 -6.17 -15.57
CA MET A 46 7.46 -5.86 -15.54
C MET A 46 7.74 -4.43 -16.04
N GLN A 47 7.12 -4.04 -17.15
CA GLN A 47 7.23 -2.68 -17.69
C GLN A 47 6.71 -1.65 -16.69
N HIS A 48 5.53 -1.89 -16.11
CA HIS A 48 4.95 -1.02 -15.08
C HIS A 48 5.83 -0.92 -13.84
N MET A 49 6.36 -2.06 -13.37
CA MET A 49 7.26 -2.12 -12.22
C MET A 49 8.52 -1.30 -12.47
N GLY A 50 9.13 -1.41 -13.65
CA GLY A 50 10.34 -0.65 -14.00
C GLY A 50 10.09 0.84 -14.21
N ALA A 51 8.98 1.21 -14.86
CA ALA A 51 8.71 2.58 -15.26
C ALA A 51 8.05 3.43 -14.17
N VAL A 52 7.19 2.83 -13.33
CA VAL A 52 6.36 3.55 -12.35
C VAL A 52 6.77 3.19 -10.93
N VAL A 53 6.76 1.90 -10.58
CA VAL A 53 6.93 1.46 -9.19
C VAL A 53 8.36 1.66 -8.69
N MET A 54 9.35 1.19 -9.44
CA MET A 54 10.77 1.26 -9.07
C MET A 54 11.22 2.69 -8.76
N PRO A 55 11.07 3.70 -9.67
CA PRO A 55 11.55 5.04 -9.38
C PRO A 55 10.82 5.67 -8.19
N ARG A 56 9.51 5.41 -8.04
CA ARG A 56 8.75 5.91 -6.90
C ARG A 56 9.23 5.29 -5.58
N MET A 57 9.42 3.97 -5.53
CA MET A 57 9.92 3.29 -4.34
C MET A 57 11.35 3.70 -4.03
N GLN A 58 12.21 3.83 -5.03
CA GLN A 58 13.56 4.33 -4.84
C GLN A 58 13.56 5.69 -4.14
N ALA A 59 12.71 6.62 -4.59
CA ALA A 59 12.56 7.93 -3.96
C ALA A 59 12.09 7.83 -2.50
N VAL A 60 11.10 6.98 -2.20
CA VAL A 60 10.60 6.76 -0.83
C VAL A 60 11.71 6.23 0.09
N PHE A 61 12.40 5.17 -0.33
CA PHE A 61 13.42 4.51 0.48
C PHE A 61 14.68 5.39 0.65
N GLN A 62 15.18 5.98 -0.44
CA GLN A 62 16.36 6.85 -0.38
C GLN A 62 16.05 8.19 0.31
N GLY A 63 14.80 8.66 0.27
CA GLY A 63 14.34 9.81 1.06
C GLY A 63 14.36 9.54 2.57
N HIS A 64 14.13 8.30 2.98
CA HIS A 64 14.21 7.89 4.38
C HIS A 64 15.65 7.73 4.88
N ASP A 65 16.45 6.92 4.18
CA ASP A 65 17.87 6.71 4.52
C ASP A 65 18.69 6.47 3.25
N PRO A 66 19.29 7.53 2.66
CA PRO A 66 19.99 7.42 1.39
C PRO A 66 21.26 6.57 1.49
N LYS A 67 21.86 6.45 2.68
CA LYS A 67 23.06 5.63 2.88
C LYS A 67 22.69 4.16 2.93
N ARG A 68 21.65 3.81 3.67
CA ARG A 68 21.16 2.43 3.76
C ARG A 68 20.60 1.91 2.44
N PHE A 69 19.90 2.77 1.70
CA PHE A 69 19.24 2.40 0.44
C PHE A 69 19.98 2.90 -0.80
N ALA A 70 21.30 3.12 -0.71
CA ALA A 70 22.13 3.57 -1.83
C ALA A 70 22.05 2.60 -3.03
N ASN A 71 21.90 1.30 -2.77
CA ASN A 71 21.79 0.25 -3.78
C ASN A 71 20.33 -0.26 -3.91
N PHE A 72 19.35 0.63 -3.77
CA PHE A 72 17.95 0.28 -3.97
C PHE A 72 17.73 -0.25 -5.39
N GLY A 73 16.96 -1.33 -5.52
CA GLY A 73 16.62 -1.92 -6.82
C GLY A 73 15.69 -3.12 -6.68
N CYS A 74 15.49 -3.87 -7.77
CA CYS A 74 14.55 -4.98 -7.82
C CYS A 74 14.74 -5.99 -6.68
N ALA A 75 16.00 -6.29 -6.33
CA ALA A 75 16.35 -7.23 -5.28
C ALA A 75 15.95 -6.78 -3.87
N THR A 76 15.71 -5.48 -3.65
CA THR A 76 15.20 -4.97 -2.38
C THR A 76 13.82 -5.55 -2.06
N CYS A 77 12.98 -5.74 -3.08
CA CYS A 77 11.64 -6.30 -2.92
C CYS A 77 11.57 -7.78 -3.30
N HIS A 78 12.24 -8.21 -4.38
CA HIS A 78 12.14 -9.55 -4.95
C HIS A 78 13.29 -10.50 -4.57
N GLY A 79 14.28 -10.03 -3.82
CA GLY A 79 15.42 -10.84 -3.40
C GLY A 79 16.43 -11.12 -4.53
N GLY A 80 17.38 -12.01 -4.26
CA GLY A 80 18.50 -12.30 -5.18
C GLY A 80 18.08 -12.93 -6.51
N GLY A 81 16.91 -13.58 -6.56
CA GLY A 81 16.34 -14.16 -7.78
C GLY A 81 16.11 -13.13 -8.90
N SER A 82 15.86 -11.87 -8.53
CA SER A 82 15.56 -10.80 -9.50
C SER A 82 16.69 -10.53 -10.49
N ALA A 83 17.94 -10.81 -10.12
CA ALA A 83 19.08 -10.72 -11.04
C ALA A 83 19.00 -11.74 -12.19
N ASN A 84 18.24 -12.82 -12.01
CA ASN A 84 18.03 -13.89 -12.99
C ASN A 84 16.60 -13.89 -13.56
N GLY A 85 15.83 -12.83 -13.32
CA GLY A 85 14.44 -12.72 -13.79
C GLY A 85 13.41 -13.41 -12.89
N ASP A 86 13.78 -13.89 -11.70
CA ASP A 86 12.83 -14.41 -10.72
C ASP A 86 12.34 -13.27 -9.81
N PHE A 87 11.07 -12.90 -10.00
CA PHE A 87 10.40 -11.84 -9.26
C PHE A 87 9.38 -12.37 -8.25
N THR A 88 9.52 -13.63 -7.83
CA THR A 88 8.61 -14.26 -6.87
C THR A 88 8.55 -13.47 -5.55
N MET A 89 7.33 -13.33 -5.03
CA MET A 89 7.06 -12.76 -3.71
C MET A 89 6.14 -13.71 -2.92
N PRO A 90 6.17 -13.73 -1.57
CA PRO A 90 6.99 -12.88 -0.70
C PRO A 90 8.50 -13.16 -0.79
N ASN A 91 9.32 -12.16 -0.46
CA ASN A 91 10.78 -12.29 -0.47
C ASN A 91 11.26 -12.83 0.89
N PRO A 92 11.81 -14.06 0.95
CA PRO A 92 12.24 -14.67 2.21
C PRO A 92 13.47 -13.99 2.84
N ALA A 93 14.15 -13.10 2.12
CA ALA A 93 15.26 -12.31 2.67
C ALA A 93 14.77 -11.07 3.46
N LEU A 94 13.48 -10.73 3.37
CA LEU A 94 12.89 -9.69 4.22
C LEU A 94 12.55 -10.24 5.61
N PRO A 95 12.48 -9.40 6.65
CA PRO A 95 12.06 -9.85 7.98
C PRO A 95 10.68 -10.50 7.94
N THR A 96 10.55 -11.69 8.53
CA THR A 96 9.26 -12.31 8.83
C THR A 96 8.51 -11.45 9.85
N LEU A 97 7.25 -11.15 9.55
CA LEU A 97 6.43 -10.26 10.35
C LEU A 97 5.38 -11.00 11.18
N ASP A 98 5.51 -10.95 12.50
CA ASP A 98 4.42 -11.24 13.42
C ASP A 98 3.33 -10.14 13.38
N ALA A 99 2.14 -10.47 12.89
CA ALA A 99 0.99 -9.56 12.78
C ALA A 99 0.23 -9.38 14.11
N SER A 100 0.55 -10.17 15.15
CA SER A 100 -0.11 -10.10 16.45
C SER A 100 -0.16 -8.69 17.01
N ASN A 101 -1.32 -8.31 17.55
CA ASN A 101 -1.54 -7.00 18.15
C ASN A 101 -1.15 -5.83 17.21
N LEU A 102 -1.49 -5.98 15.93
CA LEU A 102 -1.14 -5.05 14.85
C LEU A 102 0.39 -4.88 14.73
N TYR A 103 1.16 -5.94 14.60
CA TYR A 103 2.62 -5.83 14.47
C TYR A 103 3.31 -5.14 15.67
N LYS A 104 2.79 -5.33 16.90
CA LYS A 104 3.30 -4.65 18.12
C LYS A 104 4.81 -4.88 18.32
N LYS A 105 5.30 -6.08 18.01
CA LYS A 105 6.72 -6.43 18.08
C LYS A 105 7.56 -5.48 17.21
N HIS A 106 7.22 -5.38 15.92
CA HIS A 106 7.97 -4.57 14.94
C HIS A 106 7.87 -3.09 15.22
N ARG A 107 6.70 -2.58 15.63
CA ARG A 107 6.55 -1.18 16.05
C ARG A 107 7.46 -0.82 17.24
N LYS A 108 7.80 -1.80 18.09
CA LYS A 108 8.70 -1.59 19.23
C LYS A 108 10.17 -1.76 18.83
N GLU A 109 10.49 -2.78 18.06
CA GLU A 109 11.87 -3.14 17.70
C GLU A 109 12.43 -2.28 16.57
N SER A 110 11.60 -1.79 15.66
CA SER A 110 12.00 -1.03 14.47
C SER A 110 10.99 0.07 14.13
N PRO A 111 10.73 1.02 15.06
CA PRO A 111 9.65 2.00 14.93
C PRO A 111 9.73 2.83 13.65
N GLU A 112 10.91 3.31 13.27
CA GLU A 112 11.09 4.14 12.07
C GLU A 112 10.89 3.34 10.78
N MET A 113 11.32 2.07 10.75
CA MET A 113 11.08 1.20 9.60
C MET A 113 9.61 0.79 9.50
N THR A 114 8.97 0.45 10.61
CA THR A 114 7.53 0.15 10.60
C THR A 114 6.73 1.38 10.17
N LYS A 115 7.11 2.57 10.62
CA LYS A 115 6.51 3.83 10.18
C LYS A 115 6.74 4.08 8.68
N LEU A 116 7.95 3.87 8.17
CA LEU A 116 8.23 3.97 6.73
C LEU A 116 7.35 3.01 5.93
N MET A 117 7.29 1.74 6.35
CA MET A 117 6.49 0.73 5.65
C MET A 117 5.02 1.11 5.61
N TRP A 118 4.46 1.54 6.75
CA TRP A 118 3.04 1.83 6.86
C TRP A 118 2.63 3.16 6.22
N LYS A 119 3.45 4.20 6.39
CA LYS A 119 3.06 5.56 6.00
C LYS A 119 3.48 5.93 4.59
N GLU A 120 4.50 5.28 4.05
CA GLU A 120 5.08 5.67 2.76
C GLU A 120 5.04 4.50 1.78
N VAL A 121 5.58 3.33 2.15
CA VAL A 121 5.74 2.22 1.19
C VAL A 121 4.40 1.58 0.83
N GLU A 122 3.60 1.18 1.82
CA GLU A 122 2.30 0.55 1.58
C GLU A 122 1.35 1.46 0.77
N PRO A 123 1.15 2.75 1.13
CA PRO A 123 0.33 3.66 0.34
C PRO A 123 0.89 3.86 -1.07
N ALA A 124 2.19 4.12 -1.21
CA ALA A 124 2.77 4.38 -2.52
C ALA A 124 2.72 3.15 -3.44
N MET A 125 2.81 1.93 -2.89
CA MET A 125 2.58 0.70 -3.65
C MET A 125 1.12 0.53 -4.02
N GLY A 126 0.19 0.67 -3.07
CA GLY A 126 -1.25 0.57 -3.35
C GLY A 126 -1.68 1.54 -4.45
N GLU A 127 -1.27 2.80 -4.35
CA GLU A 127 -1.56 3.82 -5.37
C GLU A 127 -0.91 3.50 -6.72
N SER A 128 0.35 3.07 -6.75
CA SER A 128 1.04 2.75 -8.02
C SER A 128 0.43 1.56 -8.74
N LEU A 129 -0.23 0.66 -8.02
CA LEU A 129 -0.90 -0.51 -8.57
C LEU A 129 -2.41 -0.32 -8.72
N ALA A 130 -2.94 0.86 -8.34
CA ALA A 130 -4.38 1.12 -8.24
C ALA A 130 -5.12 0.03 -7.44
N LEU A 131 -4.58 -0.30 -6.27
CA LEU A 131 -5.08 -1.29 -5.32
C LEU A 131 -5.43 -0.62 -3.99
N THR A 132 -6.42 -1.17 -3.30
CA THR A 132 -6.68 -0.77 -1.92
C THR A 132 -5.57 -1.28 -0.99
N TYR A 133 -5.23 -0.53 0.06
CA TYR A 133 -4.14 -0.83 0.98
C TYR A 133 -4.50 -0.59 2.45
N GLY A 134 -3.75 -1.20 3.37
CA GLY A 134 -3.93 -1.05 4.82
C GLY A 134 -4.60 -2.25 5.49
N LEU A 135 -5.41 -1.99 6.52
CA LEU A 135 -6.03 -3.06 7.33
C LEU A 135 -7.32 -3.59 6.69
N GLY A 136 -7.72 -4.80 7.10
CA GLY A 136 -8.94 -5.44 6.65
C GLY A 136 -8.74 -6.21 5.35
N ASP A 137 -9.66 -6.05 4.42
CA ASP A 137 -9.70 -6.73 3.11
C ASP A 137 -8.95 -5.97 2.01
N ALA A 138 -7.90 -5.23 2.40
CA ALA A 138 -7.01 -4.53 1.46
C ALA A 138 -6.39 -5.50 0.44
N GLN A 139 -6.30 -5.07 -0.81
CA GLN A 139 -5.66 -5.83 -1.89
C GLN A 139 -4.13 -5.82 -1.80
N PHE A 140 -3.55 -4.76 -1.26
CA PHE A 140 -2.13 -4.60 -0.98
C PHE A 140 -1.88 -4.45 0.52
N THR A 141 -1.05 -5.33 1.07
CA THR A 141 -0.75 -5.43 2.50
C THR A 141 0.73 -5.76 2.69
N CYS A 142 1.16 -5.78 3.96
CA CYS A 142 2.49 -6.27 4.37
C CYS A 142 2.84 -7.65 3.78
N ALA A 143 1.83 -8.53 3.64
CA ALA A 143 2.01 -9.91 3.17
C ALA A 143 2.35 -10.01 1.67
N ASN A 144 2.17 -8.94 0.89
CA ASN A 144 2.55 -8.93 -0.52
C ASN A 144 4.07 -8.95 -0.71
N CYS A 145 4.85 -8.51 0.29
CA CYS A 145 6.32 -8.53 0.22
C CYS A 145 6.95 -9.39 1.31
N HIS A 146 6.37 -9.39 2.52
CA HIS A 146 6.91 -10.10 3.68
C HIS A 146 6.20 -11.44 3.90
N ILE A 147 6.93 -12.40 4.45
CA ILE A 147 6.30 -13.55 5.11
C ILE A 147 5.63 -13.01 6.38
N VAL A 148 4.34 -13.26 6.55
CA VAL A 148 3.55 -12.81 7.71
C VAL A 148 3.03 -14.02 8.47
N GLU A 149 3.16 -13.98 9.78
CA GLU A 149 2.68 -15.00 10.73
C GLU A 149 1.68 -14.36 11.70
N ASN A 150 0.81 -15.18 12.30
CA ASN A 150 -0.21 -14.75 13.27
C ASN A 150 -1.12 -13.62 12.73
N ALA A 151 -1.47 -13.70 11.45
CA ALA A 151 -2.50 -12.86 10.85
C ALA A 151 -3.86 -13.50 11.17
N ASP A 152 -4.41 -13.14 12.33
CA ASP A 152 -5.75 -13.53 12.77
C ASP A 152 -6.84 -12.68 12.10
#